data_AF-A0A8T3LSQ1-F1
#
_entry.id   AF-A0A8T3LSQ1-F1
#
_cell.length_a   1.000
_cell.length_b   1.000
_cell.length_c   1.000
_cell.angle_alpha   90.00
_cell.angle_beta   90.00
_cell.angle_gamma   90.00
#
_symmetry.space_group_name_H-M   'P 1'
#
loop_
_entity.id
_entity.type
_entity.pdbx_description
1 polymer ?
#
loop_
_entity_poly.entity_id
_entity_poly.type
_entity_poly.pdbx_seq_one_letter_code
_entity_poly.pdbx_strand_id
1 'polypeptide(L)'
;MTARHQLRIGNRRLGRDRSPIDATPATPVGETLQLARDRKGVDLFRAERDTKIRLRYLSALEDSAYEDLPSPVYTKGFLRNYAIYLGLDPDDLLERWRDEMESVRSSERIAVAPPPMPIAAPGRRLTLTPGMFVAGLVALTFLAFVGYLGVQLLRYAEVTPVSLTRPPNVFSTIDAERTVLEGTSGAGATITIRGPGDELYDTNAKEDGDWRIEVDLARGRNDFSITATDAATKRVSDPPLLVTINRPLPEQTPGPSQTVAPPVALV
;
A
#
# COMPACT_ATOMS: atom_id res chain seq x y z
N MET A 1 76.22 -67.29 -7.83
CA MET A 1 76.62 -66.04 -8.51
C MET A 1 76.18 -64.88 -7.62
N THR A 2 77.06 -64.35 -6.79
CA THR A 2 76.69 -63.32 -5.79
C THR A 2 77.73 -62.20 -5.89
N ALA A 3 77.26 -61.02 -6.32
CA ALA A 3 78.08 -59.92 -6.77
C ALA A 3 78.54 -59.00 -5.63
N ARG A 4 79.67 -58.36 -5.90
CA ARG A 4 80.55 -57.64 -4.99
C ARG A 4 80.02 -56.29 -4.49
N HIS A 5 80.61 -55.97 -3.35
CA HIS A 5 80.61 -54.80 -2.50
C HIS A 5 81.41 -53.60 -3.06
N GLN A 6 81.18 -52.42 -2.45
CA GLN A 6 81.91 -51.12 -2.47
C GLN A 6 81.45 -50.11 -3.56
N LEU A 7 81.37 -48.78 -3.35
CA LEU A 7 81.65 -47.84 -2.26
C LEU A 7 80.97 -46.47 -2.58
N ARG A 8 80.39 -45.84 -1.56
CA ARG A 8 80.55 -44.42 -1.12
C ARG A 8 80.68 -43.31 -2.20
N ILE A 9 79.79 -42.32 -2.12
CA ILE A 9 80.04 -40.90 -1.73
C ILE A 9 78.69 -40.18 -1.77
N GLY A 10 78.27 -39.67 -0.62
CA GLY A 10 77.16 -38.73 -0.54
C GLY A 10 77.57 -37.38 -1.12
N ASN A 11 76.69 -36.76 -1.90
CA ASN A 11 76.86 -35.35 -2.25
C ASN A 11 75.62 -34.56 -1.81
N ARG A 12 75.80 -33.88 -0.68
CA ARG A 12 74.86 -33.01 -0.01
C ARG A 12 75.30 -31.56 -0.29
N ARG A 13 74.39 -30.77 -0.86
CA ARG A 13 74.31 -29.29 -0.89
C ARG A 13 75.30 -28.51 -1.77
N LEU A 14 74.75 -27.92 -2.83
CA LEU A 14 74.84 -26.48 -3.14
C LEU A 14 73.42 -26.11 -3.64
N GLY A 15 72.52 -25.55 -2.83
CA GLY A 15 72.74 -24.33 -2.08
C GLY A 15 72.86 -23.12 -3.01
N ARG A 16 72.07 -23.06 -4.10
CA ARG A 16 71.85 -21.79 -4.80
C ARG A 16 70.80 -21.01 -4.01
N ASP A 17 71.29 -20.39 -2.94
CA ASP A 17 70.66 -19.30 -2.24
C ASP A 17 70.43 -18.16 -3.24
N ARG A 18 69.28 -18.18 -3.92
CA ARG A 18 68.69 -16.97 -4.48
C ARG A 18 67.85 -16.39 -3.36
N SER A 19 68.52 -15.66 -2.48
CA SER A 19 67.88 -14.67 -1.62
C SER A 19 66.91 -13.83 -2.49
N PRO A 20 65.59 -13.87 -2.23
CA PRO A 20 64.65 -12.99 -2.89
C PRO A 20 64.72 -11.63 -2.20
N ILE A 21 65.81 -10.89 -2.43
CA ILE A 21 66.03 -9.55 -1.86
C ILE A 21 66.40 -8.61 -3.00
N ASP A 22 65.44 -8.38 -3.91
CA ASP A 22 65.40 -7.22 -4.81
C ASP A 22 64.05 -7.09 -5.55
N ALA A 23 62.96 -7.54 -4.91
CA ALA A 23 61.64 -7.07 -5.31
C ALA A 23 61.44 -5.71 -4.64
N THR A 24 61.90 -4.64 -5.29
CA THR A 24 61.40 -3.29 -4.99
C THR A 24 59.87 -3.41 -4.94
N PRO A 25 59.21 -3.01 -3.85
CA PRO A 25 57.75 -3.12 -3.79
C PRO A 25 57.20 -2.38 -5.00
N ALA A 26 56.50 -3.11 -5.87
CA ALA A 26 55.81 -2.49 -6.99
C ALA A 26 54.92 -1.40 -6.39
N THR A 27 55.10 -0.16 -6.82
CA THR A 27 54.31 0.97 -6.32
C THR A 27 52.82 0.62 -6.41
N PRO A 28 52.01 0.86 -5.38
CA PRO A 28 50.58 0.60 -5.47
C PRO A 28 49.94 1.33 -6.65
N VAL A 29 48.89 0.75 -7.23
CA VAL A 29 48.15 1.35 -8.35
C VAL A 29 47.60 2.74 -7.96
N GLY A 30 47.07 2.89 -6.75
CA GLY A 30 46.56 4.17 -6.26
C GLY A 30 47.61 5.27 -6.17
N GLU A 31 48.79 4.95 -5.62
CA GLU A 31 49.92 5.89 -5.56
C GLU A 31 50.42 6.27 -6.96
N THR A 32 50.42 5.31 -7.90
CA THR A 32 50.78 5.57 -9.31
C THR A 32 49.82 6.56 -9.96
N LEU A 33 48.51 6.42 -9.72
CA LEU A 33 47.48 7.34 -10.20
C LEU A 33 47.64 8.74 -9.60
N GLN A 34 47.85 8.82 -8.28
CA GLN A 34 48.02 10.09 -7.57
C GLN A 34 49.24 10.85 -8.11
N LEU A 35 50.39 10.18 -8.23
CA LEU A 35 51.61 10.78 -8.77
C LEU A 35 51.43 11.24 -10.22
N ALA A 36 50.72 10.47 -11.04
CA ALA A 36 50.44 10.85 -12.42
C ALA A 36 49.48 12.06 -12.50
N ARG A 37 48.48 12.13 -11.62
CA ARG A 37 47.60 13.30 -11.49
C ARG A 37 48.38 14.55 -11.10
N ASP A 38 49.23 14.44 -10.09
CA ASP A 38 50.06 15.54 -9.61
C ASP A 38 51.07 16.02 -10.68
N ARG A 39 51.69 15.08 -11.41
CA ARG A 39 52.56 15.40 -12.57
C ARG A 39 51.81 16.11 -13.70
N LYS A 40 50.54 15.74 -13.91
CA LYS A 40 49.67 16.40 -14.88
C LYS A 40 49.18 17.77 -14.39
N GLY A 41 49.35 18.08 -13.10
CA GLY A 41 49.00 19.38 -12.51
C GLY A 41 47.50 19.63 -12.44
N VAL A 42 46.69 18.60 -12.25
CA VAL A 42 45.23 18.70 -12.16
C VAL A 42 44.72 18.27 -10.79
N ASP A 43 43.68 18.95 -10.30
CA ASP A 43 42.96 18.52 -9.10
C ASP A 43 41.89 17.47 -9.43
N LEU A 44 41.34 16.83 -8.39
CA LEU A 44 40.31 15.81 -8.54
C LEU A 44 38.99 16.36 -9.13
N PHE A 45 38.67 17.64 -8.90
CA PHE A 45 37.46 18.28 -9.47
C PHE A 45 37.57 18.43 -10.99
N ARG A 46 38.75 18.83 -11.48
CA ARG A 46 39.07 18.91 -12.90
C ARG A 46 39.09 17.53 -13.54
N ALA A 47 39.67 16.54 -12.86
CA ALA A 47 39.65 15.16 -13.31
C ALA A 47 38.22 14.60 -13.39
N GLU A 48 37.34 14.89 -12.41
CA GLU A 48 35.93 14.50 -12.44
C GLU A 48 35.20 15.10 -13.63
N ARG A 49 35.38 16.40 -13.89
CA ARG A 49 34.73 17.09 -15.00
C ARG A 49 35.14 16.52 -16.36
N ASP A 50 36.42 16.20 -16.52
CA ASP A 50 36.99 15.77 -17.79
C ASP A 50 36.74 14.27 -18.05
N THR A 51 36.79 13.43 -17.02
CA THR A 51 36.58 11.97 -17.14
C THR A 51 35.13 11.52 -16.96
N LYS A 52 34.29 12.39 -16.37
CA LYS A 52 32.91 12.09 -15.93
C LYS A 52 32.81 11.02 -14.83
N ILE A 53 33.92 10.72 -14.15
CA ILE A 53 33.96 9.83 -12.99
C ILE A 53 33.80 10.69 -11.74
N ARG A 54 32.87 10.33 -10.85
CA ARG A 54 32.64 11.12 -9.63
C ARG A 54 33.90 11.25 -8.79
N LEU A 55 34.14 12.42 -8.20
CA LEU A 55 35.33 12.73 -7.41
C LEU A 55 35.61 11.69 -6.32
N ARG A 56 34.56 11.25 -5.60
CA ARG A 56 34.67 10.22 -4.56
C ARG A 56 35.28 8.91 -5.06
N TYR A 57 35.05 8.55 -6.32
CA TYR A 57 35.59 7.32 -6.91
C TYR A 57 37.02 7.52 -7.43
N LEU A 58 37.37 8.73 -7.87
CA LEU A 58 38.75 9.06 -8.20
C LEU A 58 39.63 9.08 -6.95
N SER A 59 39.13 9.65 -5.84
CA SER A 59 39.80 9.59 -4.54
C SER A 59 39.98 8.13 -4.09
N ALA A 60 38.92 7.33 -4.08
CA ALA A 60 38.99 5.93 -3.68
C ALA A 60 39.95 5.08 -4.55
N LEU A 61 40.11 5.42 -5.84
CA LEU A 61 41.12 4.79 -6.69
C LEU A 61 42.55 5.18 -6.31
N GLU A 62 42.80 6.45 -5.97
CA GLU A 62 44.12 6.94 -5.52
C GLU A 62 44.47 6.42 -4.12
N ASP A 63 43.49 6.31 -3.23
CA ASP A 63 43.65 5.83 -1.85
C ASP A 63 43.72 4.29 -1.76
N SER A 64 43.61 3.57 -2.89
CA SER A 64 43.48 2.11 -2.96
C SER A 64 42.30 1.54 -2.13
N ALA A 65 41.29 2.38 -1.85
CA ALA A 65 40.09 2.04 -1.09
C ALA A 65 39.06 1.34 -2.00
N TYR A 66 39.41 0.16 -2.52
CA TYR A 66 38.61 -0.54 -3.54
C TYR A 66 37.23 -1.00 -3.04
N GLU A 67 37.00 -1.03 -1.73
CA GLU A 67 35.73 -1.35 -1.08
C GLU A 67 34.66 -0.24 -1.19
N ASP A 68 35.08 1.01 -1.37
CA ASP A 68 34.19 2.16 -1.55
C ASP A 68 33.79 2.36 -3.03
N LEU A 69 34.36 1.56 -3.93
CA LEU A 69 34.06 1.59 -5.35
C LEU A 69 32.79 0.79 -5.67
N PRO A 70 32.10 1.10 -6.79
CA PRO A 70 30.99 0.29 -7.28
C PRO A 70 31.42 -1.12 -7.72
N SER A 71 30.55 -1.83 -8.44
CA SER A 71 30.89 -3.19 -8.89
C SER A 71 32.24 -3.24 -9.65
N PRO A 72 33.01 -4.34 -9.53
CA PRO A 72 34.33 -4.46 -10.16
C PRO A 72 34.36 -4.18 -11.67
N VAL A 73 33.23 -4.39 -12.36
CA VAL A 73 33.07 -4.08 -13.79
C VAL A 73 33.16 -2.57 -14.04
N TYR A 74 32.51 -1.76 -13.20
CA TYR A 74 32.58 -0.30 -13.29
C TYR A 74 33.96 0.21 -12.85
N THR A 75 34.53 -0.37 -11.80
CA THR A 75 35.89 -0.03 -11.33
C THR A 75 36.93 -0.21 -12.44
N LYS A 76 36.88 -1.32 -13.17
CA LYS A 76 37.74 -1.56 -14.34
C LYS A 76 37.59 -0.47 -15.41
N GLY A 77 36.35 -0.04 -15.66
CA GLY A 77 36.06 1.05 -16.60
C GLY A 77 36.59 2.40 -16.14
N PHE A 78 36.44 2.72 -14.86
CA PHE A 78 36.95 3.95 -14.26
C PHE A 78 38.48 3.99 -14.26
N LEU A 79 39.12 2.91 -13.84
CA LEU A 79 40.58 2.79 -13.82
C LEU A 79 41.17 2.97 -15.22
N ARG A 80 40.57 2.32 -16.24
CA ARG A 80 40.99 2.49 -17.63
C ARG A 80 40.82 3.93 -18.13
N ASN A 81 39.65 4.52 -17.94
CA ASN A 81 39.37 5.88 -18.39
C ASN A 81 40.28 6.90 -17.68
N TYR A 82 40.53 6.70 -16.39
CA TYR A 82 41.40 7.58 -15.63
C TYR A 82 42.87 7.42 -16.00
N ALA A 83 43.35 6.19 -16.25
CA ALA A 83 44.69 5.94 -16.78
C ALA A 83 44.92 6.63 -18.13
N ILE A 84 43.97 6.49 -19.07
CA ILE A 84 44.00 7.18 -20.37
C ILE A 84 44.04 8.69 -20.18
N TYR A 85 43.21 9.23 -19.29
CA TYR A 85 43.22 10.65 -18.97
C TYR A 85 44.59 11.08 -18.45
N LEU A 86 45.21 10.33 -17.54
CA LEU A 86 46.50 10.66 -16.95
C LEU A 86 47.70 10.38 -17.87
N GLY A 87 47.49 9.77 -19.04
CA GLY A 87 48.56 9.40 -19.97
C GLY A 87 49.36 8.17 -19.53
N LEU A 88 48.76 7.33 -18.70
CA LEU A 88 49.32 6.04 -18.28
C LEU A 88 48.89 4.92 -19.24
N ASP A 89 49.63 3.83 -19.25
CA ASP A 89 49.23 2.61 -19.95
C ASP A 89 48.06 1.94 -19.20
N PRO A 90 46.86 1.88 -19.78
CA PRO A 90 45.70 1.31 -19.10
C PRO A 90 45.80 -0.20 -18.90
N ASP A 91 46.54 -0.94 -19.75
CA ASP A 91 46.58 -2.40 -19.65
C ASP A 91 47.56 -2.85 -18.56
N ASP A 92 48.72 -2.19 -18.42
CA ASP A 92 49.64 -2.37 -17.28
C ASP A 92 48.93 -2.12 -15.93
N LEU A 93 48.21 -0.99 -15.84
CA LEU A 93 47.56 -0.59 -14.61
C LEU A 93 46.41 -1.55 -14.22
N LEU A 94 45.71 -2.10 -15.20
CA LEU A 94 44.66 -3.09 -14.99
C LEU A 94 45.19 -4.46 -14.59
N GLU A 95 46.37 -4.84 -15.06
CA GLU A 95 47.06 -6.06 -14.66
C GLU A 95 47.54 -5.95 -13.22
N ARG A 96 48.22 -4.85 -12.87
CA ARG A 96 48.67 -4.57 -11.49
C ARG A 96 47.52 -4.50 -10.50
N TRP A 97 46.41 -3.88 -10.88
CA TRP A 97 45.21 -3.84 -10.04
C TRP A 97 44.63 -5.25 -9.80
N ARG A 98 44.65 -6.12 -10.81
CA ARG A 98 44.21 -7.51 -10.66
C ARG A 98 45.10 -8.27 -9.69
N ASP A 99 46.42 -8.11 -9.81
CA ASP A 99 47.40 -8.76 -8.96
C ASP A 99 47.27 -8.30 -7.50
N GLU A 100 47.03 -7.00 -7.28
CA GLU A 100 46.72 -6.45 -5.94
C GLU A 100 45.45 -7.09 -5.37
N MET A 101 44.36 -7.15 -6.14
CA MET A 101 43.11 -7.78 -5.70
C MET A 101 43.27 -9.28 -5.39
N GLU A 102 44.06 -10.01 -6.18
CA GLU A 102 44.34 -11.43 -5.97
C GLU A 102 45.26 -11.67 -4.77
N SER A 103 46.24 -10.79 -4.55
CA SER A 103 47.12 -10.78 -3.40
C SER A 103 46.35 -10.53 -2.11
N VAL A 104 45.45 -9.54 -2.07
CA VAL A 104 44.57 -9.27 -0.91
C VAL A 104 43.70 -10.50 -0.61
N ARG A 105 43.10 -11.10 -1.64
CA ARG A 105 42.29 -12.34 -1.50
C ARG A 105 43.09 -13.56 -1.07
N SER A 106 44.36 -13.64 -1.46
CA SER A 106 45.26 -14.75 -1.12
C SER A 106 45.86 -14.59 0.28
N SER A 107 46.19 -13.36 0.68
CA SER A 107 46.64 -13.00 2.02
C SER A 107 45.54 -13.27 3.05
N GLU A 108 44.29 -12.96 2.72
CA GLU A 108 43.12 -13.30 3.54
C GLU A 108 42.85 -14.82 3.62
N ARG A 109 43.29 -15.60 2.62
CA ARG A 109 43.23 -17.07 2.64
C ARG A 109 44.38 -17.72 3.41
N ILE A 110 45.54 -17.06 3.56
CA ILE A 110 46.73 -17.60 4.24
C ILE A 110 46.77 -17.20 5.73
N ALA A 111 46.26 -16.02 6.09
CA ALA A 111 46.26 -15.49 7.46
C ALA A 111 45.18 -16.09 8.39
N VAL A 112 44.51 -17.17 7.98
CA VAL A 112 43.33 -17.71 8.68
C VAL A 112 43.49 -19.21 8.93
N ALA A 113 44.08 -19.58 10.08
CA ALA A 113 43.41 -20.61 10.88
C ALA A 113 42.04 -20.03 11.26
N PRO A 114 40.93 -20.73 11.03
CA PRO A 114 39.61 -20.12 11.09
C PRO A 114 39.37 -19.49 12.47
N PRO A 115 39.16 -18.17 12.59
CA PRO A 115 38.11 -17.75 13.49
C PRO A 115 36.81 -18.36 12.93
N PRO A 116 35.85 -18.75 13.79
CA PRO A 116 34.56 -19.24 13.29
C PRO A 116 34.03 -18.24 12.25
N MET A 117 33.78 -18.75 11.03
CA MET A 117 33.37 -17.97 9.86
C MET A 117 32.21 -17.00 10.20
N PRO A 118 32.26 -15.71 9.82
CA PRO A 118 31.08 -15.07 9.28
C PRO A 118 31.01 -15.50 7.80
N ILE A 119 30.27 -16.58 7.59
CA ILE A 119 29.77 -17.05 6.30
C ILE A 119 29.18 -15.85 5.56
N ALA A 120 29.59 -15.66 4.29
CA ALA A 120 28.96 -14.88 3.23
C ALA A 120 28.07 -13.71 3.68
N ALA A 121 28.36 -12.47 3.26
CA ALA A 121 27.34 -11.41 3.24
C ALA A 121 26.04 -12.02 2.67
N PRO A 122 25.04 -12.32 3.51
CA PRO A 122 23.94 -13.13 3.09
C PRO A 122 23.14 -12.21 2.18
N GLY A 123 22.94 -12.57 0.91
CA GLY A 123 22.05 -11.82 0.02
C GLY A 123 20.78 -11.51 0.79
N ARG A 124 20.62 -10.23 1.18
CA ARG A 124 19.79 -9.70 2.26
C ARG A 124 18.74 -10.69 2.75
N ARG A 125 19.18 -11.69 3.54
CA ARG A 125 18.29 -12.67 4.12
C ARG A 125 17.59 -11.91 5.22
N LEU A 126 16.27 -11.76 5.14
CA LEU A 126 15.45 -11.17 6.19
C LEU A 126 15.77 -11.93 7.48
N THR A 127 16.66 -11.40 8.30
CA THR A 127 16.91 -11.94 9.62
C THR A 127 15.68 -11.61 10.44
N LEU A 128 14.87 -12.61 10.74
CA LEU A 128 13.72 -12.50 11.65
C LEU A 128 14.26 -12.18 13.04
N THR A 129 14.53 -10.89 13.25
CA THR A 129 14.89 -10.33 14.55
C THR A 129 13.62 -10.18 15.38
N PRO A 130 13.67 -10.35 16.72
CA PRO A 130 12.52 -10.15 17.60
C PRO A 130 11.79 -8.82 17.37
N GLY A 131 12.53 -7.75 17.03
CA GLY A 131 11.96 -6.45 16.68
C GLY A 131 11.11 -6.44 15.42
N MET A 132 11.38 -7.32 14.44
CA MET A 132 10.57 -7.44 13.22
C MET A 132 9.26 -8.17 13.47
N PHE A 133 9.22 -9.10 14.43
CA PHE A 133 7.97 -9.71 14.88
C PHE A 133 7.11 -8.71 15.65
N VAL A 134 7.71 -7.89 16.52
CA VAL A 134 7.00 -6.83 17.23
C VAL A 134 6.48 -5.78 16.24
N ALA A 135 7.31 -5.32 15.31
CA ALA A 135 6.89 -4.39 14.27
C ALA A 135 5.79 -4.98 13.37
N GLY A 136 5.90 -6.27 13.02
CA GLY A 136 4.88 -6.99 12.26
C GLY A 136 3.56 -7.11 13.02
N LEU A 137 3.61 -7.41 14.32
CA LEU A 137 2.42 -7.48 15.18
C LEU A 137 1.76 -6.10 15.36
N VAL A 138 2.55 -5.05 15.53
CA VAL A 138 2.05 -3.66 15.58
C VAL A 138 1.42 -3.26 14.25
N ALA A 139 2.05 -3.60 13.12
CA ALA A 139 1.47 -3.33 11.81
C ALA A 139 0.18 -4.12 11.57
N LEU A 140 0.13 -5.39 11.98
CA LEU A 140 -1.05 -6.24 11.87
C LEU A 140 -2.21 -5.72 12.72
N THR A 141 -1.93 -5.35 13.97
CA THR A 141 -2.94 -4.78 14.89
C THR A 141 -3.44 -3.43 14.40
N PHE A 142 -2.57 -2.58 13.87
CA PHE A 142 -2.96 -1.32 13.24
C PHE A 142 -3.84 -1.56 12.00
N LEU A 143 -3.47 -2.49 11.12
CA LEU A 143 -4.28 -2.90 9.96
C LEU A 143 -5.65 -3.44 10.38
N ALA A 144 -5.69 -4.29 11.41
CA ALA A 144 -6.94 -4.82 11.96
C ALA A 144 -7.82 -3.70 12.54
N PHE A 145 -7.22 -2.74 13.25
CA PHE A 145 -7.92 -1.58 13.79
C PHE A 145 -8.49 -0.68 12.69
N VAL A 146 -7.68 -0.34 11.68
CA VAL A 146 -8.13 0.46 10.52
C VAL A 146 -9.21 -0.29 9.73
N GLY A 147 -9.04 -1.59 9.51
CA GLY A 147 -10.04 -2.43 8.86
C GLY A 147 -11.34 -2.49 9.65
N TYR A 148 -11.26 -2.66 10.97
CA TYR A 148 -12.41 -2.61 11.88
C TYR A 148 -13.11 -1.26 11.81
N LEU A 149 -12.37 -0.15 11.90
CA LEU A 149 -12.93 1.21 11.74
C LEU A 149 -13.57 1.40 10.36
N GLY A 150 -12.97 0.87 9.29
CA GLY A 150 -13.53 0.94 7.95
C GLY A 150 -14.86 0.19 7.84
N VAL A 151 -14.92 -1.06 8.33
CA VAL A 151 -16.16 -1.84 8.38
C VAL A 151 -17.20 -1.16 9.26
N GLN A 152 -16.78 -0.63 10.40
CA GLN A 152 -17.67 0.10 11.31
C GLN A 152 -18.23 1.35 10.63
N LEU A 153 -17.40 2.14 9.94
CA LEU A 153 -17.83 3.32 9.20
C LEU A 153 -18.78 2.98 8.04
N LEU A 154 -18.53 1.87 7.33
CA LEU A 154 -19.42 1.40 6.28
C LEU A 154 -20.76 0.92 6.83
N ARG A 155 -20.79 0.24 7.98
CA ARG A 155 -22.04 -0.08 8.69
C ARG A 155 -22.79 1.16 9.16
N TYR A 156 -22.09 2.22 9.56
CA TYR A 156 -22.70 3.53 9.85
C TYR A 156 -23.28 4.23 8.61
N ALA A 157 -22.91 3.80 7.40
CA ALA A 157 -23.37 4.38 6.14
C ALA A 157 -24.61 3.68 5.56
N GLU A 158 -25.11 2.60 6.17
CA GLU A 158 -26.39 1.98 5.78
C GLU A 158 -27.54 2.93 6.16
N VAL A 159 -28.01 3.69 5.19
CA VAL A 159 -29.22 4.51 5.34
C VAL A 159 -30.41 3.56 5.28
N THR A 160 -31.05 3.33 6.42
CA THR A 160 -32.24 2.50 6.55
C THR A 160 -33.36 3.03 5.64
N PRO A 161 -33.67 2.35 4.52
CA PRO A 161 -34.71 2.83 3.62
C PRO A 161 -36.08 2.60 4.27
N VAL A 162 -37.03 3.49 4.01
CA VAL A 162 -38.44 3.31 4.38
C VAL A 162 -39.26 3.18 3.11
N SER A 163 -40.10 2.14 3.04
CA SER A 163 -40.98 1.87 1.90
C SER A 163 -42.41 1.70 2.38
N LEU A 164 -43.38 2.09 1.55
CA LEU A 164 -44.81 1.91 1.81
C LEU A 164 -45.33 0.74 0.96
N THR A 165 -45.96 -0.23 1.61
CA THR A 165 -46.60 -1.40 0.98
C THR A 165 -48.10 -1.18 0.85
N ARG A 166 -48.73 -0.55 1.86
CA ARG A 166 -50.15 -0.18 1.82
C ARG A 166 -50.39 1.24 2.33
N PRO A 167 -51.14 2.06 1.57
CA PRO A 167 -51.65 1.78 0.22
C PRO A 167 -50.52 1.62 -0.82
N PRO A 168 -50.74 0.87 -1.92
CA PRO A 168 -49.67 0.54 -2.89
C PRO A 168 -49.16 1.73 -3.70
N ASN A 169 -49.91 2.85 -3.69
CA ASN A 169 -49.57 4.05 -4.41
C ASN A 169 -49.41 5.21 -3.44
N VAL A 170 -48.42 6.06 -3.73
CA VAL A 170 -48.17 7.34 -3.05
C VAL A 170 -49.39 8.27 -3.08
N PHE A 171 -50.24 8.15 -4.10
CA PHE A 171 -51.54 8.83 -4.19
C PHE A 171 -52.66 7.80 -4.13
N SER A 172 -53.53 7.90 -3.12
CA SER A 172 -54.65 6.96 -2.95
C SER A 172 -55.93 7.68 -2.55
N THR A 173 -57.08 7.25 -3.08
CA THR A 173 -58.39 7.74 -2.65
C THR A 173 -59.03 6.71 -1.73
N ILE A 174 -59.30 7.09 -0.48
CA ILE A 174 -59.86 6.18 0.54
C ILE A 174 -61.05 6.88 1.20
N ASP A 175 -62.23 6.28 1.07
CA ASP A 175 -63.44 6.77 1.74
C ASP A 175 -63.62 6.10 3.10
N ALA A 176 -62.74 6.47 4.04
CA ALA A 176 -62.79 6.02 5.43
C ALA A 176 -62.27 7.12 6.36
N GLU A 177 -62.67 7.08 7.63
CA GLU A 177 -62.17 8.02 8.66
C GLU A 177 -60.76 7.67 9.14
N ARG A 178 -60.38 6.40 9.02
CA ARG A 178 -59.06 5.90 9.37
C ARG A 178 -58.54 5.00 8.28
N THR A 179 -57.22 4.96 8.14
CA THR A 179 -56.56 4.02 7.25
C THR A 179 -55.32 3.44 7.91
N VAL A 180 -54.94 2.27 7.44
CA VAL A 180 -53.73 1.60 7.90
C VAL A 180 -52.62 1.89 6.91
N LEU A 181 -51.52 2.43 7.42
CA LEU A 181 -50.26 2.53 6.70
C LEU A 181 -49.40 1.30 7.05
N GLU A 182 -48.97 0.58 6.02
CA GLU A 182 -48.08 -0.57 6.14
C GLU A 182 -46.86 -0.36 5.26
N GLY A 183 -45.71 -0.84 5.70
CA GLY A 183 -44.48 -0.72 4.94
C GLY A 183 -43.35 -1.54 5.51
N THR A 184 -42.18 -1.38 4.91
CA THR A 184 -40.94 -2.02 5.35
C THR A 184 -39.89 -0.97 5.70
N SER A 185 -39.06 -1.28 6.67
CA SER A 185 -37.87 -0.51 7.03
C SER A 185 -36.81 -1.41 7.65
N GLY A 186 -35.71 -0.83 8.15
CA GLY A 186 -34.69 -1.57 8.87
C GLY A 186 -35.25 -2.17 10.16
N ALA A 187 -34.81 -3.38 10.50
CA ALA A 187 -35.28 -4.09 11.67
C ALA A 187 -35.14 -3.24 12.94
N GLY A 188 -36.24 -3.09 13.69
CA GLY A 188 -36.26 -2.30 14.93
C GLY A 188 -36.23 -0.77 14.74
N ALA A 189 -36.27 -0.25 13.51
CA ALA A 189 -36.31 1.18 13.27
C ALA A 189 -37.58 1.83 13.83
N THR A 190 -37.45 3.06 14.35
CA THR A 190 -38.60 3.86 14.79
C THR A 190 -39.15 4.64 13.61
N ILE A 191 -40.39 4.35 13.23
CA ILE A 191 -41.10 5.02 12.15
C ILE A 191 -41.89 6.19 12.75
N THR A 192 -41.56 7.40 12.31
CA THR A 192 -42.26 8.63 12.67
C THR A 192 -43.01 9.14 11.46
N ILE A 193 -44.33 9.30 11.63
CA ILE A 193 -45.26 9.77 10.60
C ILE A 193 -45.84 11.09 11.07
N ARG A 194 -45.61 12.14 10.29
CA ARG A 194 -46.25 13.44 10.46
C ARG A 194 -47.43 13.55 9.50
N GLY A 195 -48.63 13.66 10.06
CA GLY A 195 -49.88 13.81 9.33
C GLY A 195 -50.32 15.26 9.11
N PRO A 196 -51.52 15.46 8.53
CA PRO A 196 -52.10 16.78 8.34
C PRO A 196 -52.35 17.47 9.68
N GLY A 197 -51.99 18.75 9.79
CA GLY A 197 -52.15 19.50 11.06
C GLY A 197 -51.05 19.25 12.10
N ASP A 198 -49.92 18.65 11.70
CA ASP A 198 -48.77 18.32 12.57
C ASP A 198 -49.07 17.21 13.61
N GLU A 199 -50.09 16.39 13.34
CA GLU A 199 -50.33 15.16 14.10
C GLU A 199 -49.16 14.20 13.94
N LEU A 200 -48.71 13.61 15.05
CA LEU A 200 -47.55 12.72 15.10
C LEU A 200 -47.98 11.32 15.48
N TYR A 201 -47.54 10.35 14.67
CA TYR A 201 -47.73 8.93 14.91
C TYR A 201 -46.37 8.25 14.92
N ASP A 202 -46.09 7.46 15.96
CA ASP A 202 -44.84 6.71 16.09
C ASP A 202 -45.13 5.20 16.23
N THR A 203 -44.35 4.39 15.52
CA THR A 203 -44.36 2.93 15.66
C THR A 203 -42.96 2.36 15.48
N ASN A 204 -42.74 1.11 15.84
CA ASN A 204 -41.47 0.43 15.63
C ASN A 204 -41.64 -0.65 14.56
N ALA A 205 -40.68 -0.72 13.63
CA ALA A 205 -40.54 -1.86 12.74
C ALA A 205 -40.18 -3.10 13.55
N LYS A 206 -40.79 -4.24 13.18
CA LYS A 206 -40.53 -5.55 13.77
C LYS A 206 -39.12 -6.05 13.38
N GLU A 207 -38.75 -7.23 13.88
CA GLU A 207 -37.46 -7.88 13.53
C GLU A 207 -37.37 -8.24 12.04
N ASP A 208 -38.50 -8.49 11.38
CA ASP A 208 -38.60 -8.73 9.93
C ASP A 208 -38.58 -7.43 9.10
N GLY A 209 -38.58 -6.26 9.76
CA GLY A 209 -38.60 -4.95 9.12
C GLY A 209 -40.00 -4.43 8.81
N ASP A 210 -41.06 -5.21 9.05
CA ASP A 210 -42.43 -4.79 8.78
C ASP A 210 -42.92 -3.82 9.86
N TRP A 211 -43.61 -2.76 9.44
CA TRP A 211 -44.27 -1.83 10.34
C TRP A 211 -45.72 -1.57 9.89
N ARG A 212 -46.56 -1.25 10.86
CA ARG A 212 -47.99 -0.99 10.66
C ARG A 212 -48.49 0.01 11.69
N ILE A 213 -49.27 0.99 11.23
CA ILE A 213 -49.95 1.94 12.10
C ILE A 213 -51.25 2.43 11.47
N GLU A 214 -52.24 2.72 12.31
CA GLU A 214 -53.51 3.31 11.89
C GLU A 214 -53.45 4.82 12.09
N VAL A 215 -53.85 5.56 11.05
CA VAL A 215 -53.85 7.04 11.03
C VAL A 215 -55.23 7.55 10.68
N ASP A 216 -55.56 8.74 11.20
CA ASP A 216 -56.83 9.40 10.93
C ASP A 216 -56.78 10.16 9.58
N LEU A 217 -57.92 10.23 8.90
CA LEU A 217 -58.09 10.91 7.62
C LEU A 217 -59.11 12.03 7.74
N ALA A 218 -58.63 13.26 7.58
CA ALA A 218 -59.47 14.43 7.35
C ALA A 218 -60.12 14.35 5.96
N ARG A 219 -61.21 15.08 5.76
CA ARG A 219 -61.86 15.18 4.45
C ARG A 219 -60.95 15.92 3.46
N GLY A 220 -60.90 15.45 2.22
CA GLY A 220 -60.02 15.99 1.18
C GLY A 220 -58.61 15.42 1.27
N ARG A 221 -57.61 16.25 0.95
CA ARG A 221 -56.20 15.85 0.81
C ARG A 221 -55.52 15.72 2.17
N ASN A 222 -54.97 14.55 2.47
CA ASN A 222 -54.13 14.27 3.64
C ASN A 222 -52.71 13.98 3.16
N ASP A 223 -51.76 14.84 3.50
CA ASP A 223 -50.35 14.63 3.21
C ASP A 223 -49.65 14.08 4.46
N PHE A 224 -48.95 12.96 4.30
CA PHE A 224 -48.17 12.30 5.34
C PHE A 224 -46.68 12.35 4.96
N SER A 225 -45.83 12.67 5.93
CA SER A 225 -44.38 12.58 5.82
C SER A 225 -43.88 11.50 6.75
N ILE A 226 -43.29 10.46 6.18
CA ILE A 226 -42.84 9.26 6.88
C ILE A 226 -41.32 9.25 6.90
N THR A 227 -40.76 9.05 8.09
CA THR A 227 -39.32 8.88 8.29
C THR A 227 -39.06 7.65 9.14
N ALA A 228 -37.95 6.95 8.87
CA ALA A 228 -37.46 5.87 9.70
C ALA A 228 -36.18 6.31 10.41
N THR A 229 -36.14 6.13 11.72
CA THR A 229 -34.95 6.36 12.54
C THR A 229 -34.34 5.01 12.89
N ASP A 230 -33.10 4.81 12.45
CA ASP A 230 -32.38 3.56 12.68
C ASP A 230 -32.13 3.32 14.18
N ALA A 231 -32.34 2.07 14.62
CA ALA A 231 -32.24 1.72 16.04
C ALA A 231 -30.83 1.87 16.61
N ALA A 232 -29.82 1.54 15.80
CA ALA A 232 -28.42 1.45 16.21
C ALA A 232 -27.67 2.79 16.01
N THR A 233 -27.87 3.43 14.87
CA THR A 233 -27.14 4.65 14.47
C THR A 233 -27.89 5.93 14.85
N LYS A 234 -29.18 5.84 15.21
CA LYS A 234 -30.08 6.99 15.44
C LYS A 234 -30.20 7.94 14.24
N ARG A 235 -29.77 7.48 13.07
CA ARG A 235 -29.86 8.27 11.83
C ARG A 235 -31.28 8.20 11.29
N VAL A 236 -31.78 9.35 10.85
CA VAL A 236 -33.10 9.47 10.21
C VAL A 236 -32.96 9.26 8.71
N SER A 237 -33.94 8.58 8.10
CA SER A 237 -34.04 8.39 6.65
C SER A 237 -34.20 9.75 5.94
N ASP A 238 -33.40 9.96 4.89
CA ASP A 238 -33.43 11.17 4.05
C ASP A 238 -33.29 10.73 2.59
N PRO A 239 -34.23 11.09 1.67
CA PRO A 239 -35.40 11.94 1.88
C PRO A 239 -36.55 11.26 2.65
N PRO A 240 -37.47 12.03 3.27
CA PRO A 240 -38.68 11.48 3.85
C PRO A 240 -39.59 10.91 2.77
N LEU A 241 -40.29 9.82 3.09
CA LEU A 241 -41.30 9.25 2.21
C LEU A 241 -42.60 10.04 2.34
N LEU A 242 -43.00 10.70 1.26
CA LEU A 242 -44.22 11.48 1.19
C LEU A 242 -45.36 10.63 0.65
N VAL A 243 -46.52 10.68 1.30
CA VAL A 243 -47.73 9.93 0.91
C VAL A 243 -48.93 10.85 0.97
N THR A 244 -49.74 10.87 -0.08
CA THR A 244 -50.95 11.69 -0.16
C THR A 244 -52.19 10.80 -0.26
N ILE A 245 -53.11 10.93 0.68
CA ILE A 245 -54.37 10.18 0.72
C ILE A 245 -55.54 11.16 0.63
N ASN A 246 -56.35 11.03 -0.42
CA ASN A 246 -57.53 11.84 -0.62
C ASN A 246 -58.78 11.12 -0.10
N ARG A 247 -59.49 11.74 0.84
CA ARG A 247 -60.80 11.26 1.29
C ARG A 247 -61.91 12.03 0.54
N PRO A 248 -62.74 11.36 -0.28
CA PRO A 248 -63.75 12.05 -1.08
C PRO A 248 -64.81 12.72 -0.19
N LEU A 249 -65.45 13.76 -0.73
CA LEU A 249 -66.65 14.35 -0.13
C LEU A 249 -67.82 13.36 -0.29
N PRO A 250 -68.74 13.26 0.70
CA PRO A 250 -69.89 12.37 0.58
C PRO A 250 -70.69 12.71 -0.68
N GLU A 251 -71.07 11.68 -1.43
CA GLU A 251 -71.94 11.85 -2.59
C GLU A 251 -73.22 12.57 -2.14
N GLN A 252 -73.48 13.74 -2.75
CA GLN A 252 -74.77 14.38 -2.59
C GLN A 252 -75.78 13.45 -3.27
N THR A 253 -76.65 12.83 -2.48
CA THR A 253 -77.75 12.01 -3.02
C THR A 253 -78.49 12.86 -4.05
N PRO A 254 -78.63 12.40 -5.32
CA PRO A 254 -79.44 13.12 -6.29
C PRO A 254 -80.83 13.33 -5.67
N GLY A 255 -81.25 14.59 -5.54
CA GLY A 255 -82.61 14.91 -5.13
C GLY A 255 -83.60 14.16 -6.04
N PRO A 256 -84.78 13.77 -5.54
CA PRO A 256 -85.73 12.98 -6.31
C PRO A 256 -85.97 13.67 -7.66
N SER A 257 -85.76 12.93 -8.75
CA SER A 257 -86.07 13.39 -10.10
C SER A 257 -87.48 13.98 -10.09
N GLN A 258 -87.60 15.29 -10.26
CA GLN A 258 -88.90 15.93 -10.42
C GLN A 258 -89.46 15.43 -11.75
N THR A 259 -90.30 14.41 -11.69
CA THR A 259 -91.15 13.99 -12.81
C THR A 259 -92.12 15.13 -13.06
N VAL A 260 -91.75 16.02 -13.98
CA VAL A 260 -92.65 17.05 -14.49
C VAL A 260 -93.76 16.31 -15.26
N ALA A 261 -94.95 16.28 -14.67
CA ALA A 261 -96.13 15.73 -15.33
C ALA A 261 -96.39 16.52 -16.64
N PRO A 262 -96.69 15.84 -17.76
CA PRO A 262 -97.00 16.54 -19.00
C PRO A 262 -98.26 17.40 -18.83
N PRO A 263 -98.35 18.57 -19.51
CA PRO A 263 -99.50 19.44 -19.40
C PRO A 263 -100.75 18.73 -19.91
N VAL A 264 -101.80 18.75 -19.09
CA VAL A 264 -103.14 18.28 -19.45
C VAL A 264 -103.66 19.19 -20.57
N ALA A 265 -103.83 18.63 -21.77
CA ALA A 265 -104.51 19.32 -22.86
C ALA A 265 -106.01 19.43 -22.51
N LEU A 266 -106.49 20.66 -22.36
CA LEU A 266 -107.90 20.99 -22.23
C LEU A 266 -108.45 21.35 -23.63
N VAL A 267 -109.47 20.59 -24.03
CA VAL A 267 -110.44 20.79 -25.13
C VAL A 267 -109.96 20.41 -26.54
#